data_AF-A0A950WNF2-F1
#
_entry.id   AF-A0A950WNF2-F1
#
_cell.length_a   1.000
_cell.length_b   1.000
_cell.length_c   1.000
_cell.angle_alpha   90.00
_cell.angle_beta   90.00
_cell.angle_gamma   90.00
#
_symmetry.space_group_name_H-M   'P 1'
#
loop_
_entity.id
_entity.type
_entity.pdbx_description
1 polymer ?
#
loop_
_entity_poly.entity_id
_entity_poly.type
_entity_poly.pdbx_seq_one_letter_code
_entity_poly.pdbx_strand_id
1 'polypeptide(L)'
;GQSERRSLASHVRNVLEHLARLEASPAVDPRAGWQDTVSRGRADIEDLLQSSPSLRPTLETVVAEQLPRVLKLAASALAHHGETPCVPRDGLRYGVDQVVNDWFPRS
;
A
#
# COMPACT_ATOMS: atom_id res chain seq x y z
N GLY A 1 -14.02 -15.88 -8.44
CA GLY A 1 -12.67 -16.36 -8.08
C GLY A 1 -11.55 -15.49 -8.62
N GLN A 2 -11.28 -15.50 -9.93
CA GLN A 2 -10.08 -14.82 -10.48
C GLN A 2 -10.18 -13.29 -10.51
N SER A 3 -11.36 -12.75 -10.79
CA SER A 3 -11.57 -11.28 -10.77
C SER A 3 -11.40 -10.71 -9.38
N GLU A 4 -11.96 -11.35 -8.35
CA GLU A 4 -11.83 -10.87 -6.97
C GLU A 4 -10.39 -10.94 -6.46
N ARG A 5 -9.63 -11.98 -6.80
CA ARG A 5 -8.18 -12.04 -6.49
C ARG A 5 -7.41 -10.90 -7.14
N ARG A 6 -7.75 -10.54 -8.39
CA ARG A 6 -7.15 -9.38 -9.08
C ARG A 6 -7.54 -8.07 -8.41
N SER A 7 -8.80 -7.92 -8.00
CA SER A 7 -9.26 -6.75 -7.24
C SER A 7 -8.51 -6.63 -5.93
N LEU A 8 -8.41 -7.71 -5.14
CA LEU A 8 -7.67 -7.73 -3.88
C LEU A 8 -6.22 -7.28 -4.09
N ALA A 9 -5.53 -7.85 -5.08
CA ALA A 9 -4.17 -7.45 -5.42
C ALA A 9 -4.05 -5.98 -5.83
N SER A 10 -5.07 -5.43 -6.48
CA SER A 10 -5.12 -4.02 -6.88
C SER A 10 -5.28 -3.10 -5.67
N HIS A 11 -6.23 -3.39 -4.76
CA HIS A 11 -6.45 -2.58 -3.56
C HIS A 11 -5.23 -2.65 -2.62
N VAL A 12 -4.66 -3.84 -2.41
CA VAL A 12 -3.43 -4.03 -1.64
C VAL A 12 -2.27 -3.22 -2.22
N ARG A 13 -2.10 -3.24 -3.55
CA ARG A 13 -1.07 -2.43 -4.22
C ARG A 13 -1.26 -0.95 -3.96
N ASN A 14 -2.48 -0.44 -4.09
CA ASN A 14 -2.78 0.97 -3.87
C ASN A 14 -2.46 1.41 -2.43
N VAL A 15 -2.84 0.60 -1.44
CA VAL A 15 -2.54 0.87 -0.02
C VAL A 15 -1.03 0.91 0.19
N LEU A 16 -0.31 -0.13 -0.23
CA LEU A 16 1.15 -0.22 -0.07
C LEU A 16 1.87 0.96 -0.73
N GLU A 17 1.42 1.40 -1.91
CA GLU A 17 2.05 2.50 -2.65
C GLU A 17 1.95 3.82 -1.89
N HIS A 18 0.80 4.09 -1.30
CA HIS A 18 0.57 5.32 -0.55
C HIS A 18 1.23 5.27 0.85
N LEU A 19 1.31 4.10 1.48
CA LEU A 19 2.12 3.92 2.70
C LEU A 19 3.61 4.19 2.40
N ALA A 20 4.14 3.62 1.30
CA ALA A 20 5.52 3.85 0.90
C ALA A 20 5.81 5.34 0.60
N ARG A 21 4.87 6.03 -0.06
CA ARG A 21 4.98 7.49 -0.28
C ARG A 21 4.96 8.28 1.03
N LEU A 22 4.07 7.94 1.96
CA LEU A 22 3.98 8.60 3.26
C LEU A 22 5.26 8.43 4.08
N GLU A 23 5.98 7.32 3.95
CA GLU A 23 7.20 7.07 4.71
C GLU A 23 8.47 7.59 4.03
N ALA A 24 8.52 7.55 2.68
CA ALA A 24 9.72 7.90 1.94
C ALA A 24 9.73 9.34 1.39
N SER A 25 8.57 9.92 1.06
CA SER A 25 8.52 11.27 0.46
C SER A 25 8.67 12.35 1.54
N PRO A 26 9.55 13.35 1.34
CA PRO A 26 9.62 14.54 2.19
C PRO A 26 8.46 15.51 1.98
N ALA A 27 7.63 15.33 0.94
CA ALA A 27 6.54 16.24 0.62
C ALA A 27 5.47 16.23 1.72
N VAL A 28 5.05 17.43 2.15
CA VAL A 28 4.06 17.61 3.23
C VAL A 28 2.64 17.74 2.66
N ASP A 29 2.47 18.58 1.64
CA ASP A 29 1.16 18.87 1.05
C ASP A 29 0.38 17.65 0.53
N PRO A 30 0.99 16.65 -0.17
CA PRO A 30 0.22 15.53 -0.71
C PRO A 30 -0.17 14.47 0.33
N ARG A 31 0.33 14.57 1.58
CA ARG A 31 0.17 13.52 2.61
C ARG A 31 -1.28 13.23 2.95
N ALA A 32 -2.11 14.27 3.09
CA ALA A 32 -3.53 14.10 3.41
C ALA A 32 -4.26 13.29 2.32
N GLY A 33 -4.04 13.63 1.04
CA GLY A 33 -4.62 12.88 -0.07
C GLY A 33 -4.13 11.42 -0.15
N TRP A 34 -2.88 11.16 0.25
CA TRP A 34 -2.36 9.79 0.34
C TRP A 34 -2.99 9.01 1.49
N GLN A 35 -3.16 9.64 2.67
CA GLN A 35 -3.85 9.03 3.80
C GLN A 35 -5.29 8.67 3.45
N ASP A 36 -6.01 9.59 2.80
CA ASP A 36 -7.38 9.32 2.33
C ASP A 36 -7.44 8.14 1.35
N THR A 37 -6.43 8.00 0.48
CA THR A 37 -6.35 6.91 -0.47
C THR A 37 -6.05 5.57 0.20
N VAL A 38 -5.20 5.56 1.24
CA VAL A 38 -4.99 4.37 2.09
C VAL A 38 -6.29 3.96 2.77
N SER A 39 -7.01 4.90 3.40
CA SER A 39 -8.27 4.61 4.08
C SER A 39 -9.33 4.06 3.12
N ARG A 40 -9.47 4.64 1.92
CA ARG A 40 -10.36 4.09 0.89
C ARG A 40 -9.96 2.69 0.44
N GLY A 41 -8.66 2.47 0.19
CA GLY A 41 -8.17 1.14 -0.21
C GLY A 41 -8.38 0.08 0.86
N ARG A 42 -8.31 0.45 2.14
CA ARG A 42 -8.65 -0.44 3.27
C ARG A 42 -10.12 -0.81 3.30
N ALA A 43 -11.00 0.18 3.14
CA ALA A 43 -12.44 -0.05 3.06
C ALA A 43 -12.78 -1.00 1.89
N ASP A 44 -12.21 -0.78 0.71
CA ASP A 44 -12.41 -1.66 -0.45
C ASP A 44 -11.94 -3.11 -0.18
N ILE A 45 -10.81 -3.28 0.53
CA ILE A 45 -10.31 -4.60 0.94
C ILE A 45 -11.31 -5.24 1.91
N GLU A 46 -11.77 -4.49 2.90
CA GLU A 46 -12.72 -4.99 3.89
C GLU A 46 -14.02 -5.46 3.22
N ASP A 47 -14.64 -4.63 2.37
CA ASP A 47 -15.86 -4.95 1.63
C ASP A 47 -15.68 -6.21 0.75
N LEU A 48 -14.52 -6.34 0.10
CA LEU A 48 -14.20 -7.51 -0.70
C LEU A 48 -14.03 -8.78 0.15
N LEU A 49 -13.45 -8.67 1.34
CA LEU A 49 -13.27 -9.80 2.25
C LEU A 49 -14.56 -10.17 2.99
N GLN A 50 -15.49 -9.23 3.15
CA GLN A 50 -16.83 -9.50 3.67
C GLN A 50 -17.68 -10.24 2.62
N SER A 51 -17.65 -9.80 1.36
CA SER A 51 -18.35 -10.46 0.26
C SER A 51 -17.73 -11.80 -0.15
N SER A 52 -16.41 -11.95 -0.02
CA SER A 52 -15.67 -13.17 -0.38
C SER A 52 -14.68 -13.59 0.71
N PRO A 53 -15.16 -14.16 1.83
CA PRO A 53 -14.32 -14.53 2.99
C PRO A 53 -13.19 -15.52 2.68
N SER A 54 -13.34 -16.33 1.64
CA SER A 54 -12.32 -17.29 1.18
C SER A 54 -11.03 -16.62 0.69
N LEU A 55 -11.03 -15.30 0.47
CA LEU A 55 -9.84 -14.52 0.11
C LEU A 55 -8.98 -14.12 1.30
N ARG A 56 -9.52 -14.11 2.53
CA ARG A 56 -8.77 -13.76 3.76
C ARG A 56 -7.44 -14.50 3.90
N PRO A 57 -7.35 -15.84 3.74
CA PRO A 57 -6.07 -16.55 3.86
C PRO A 57 -5.07 -16.19 2.76
N THR A 58 -5.48 -15.52 1.68
CA THR A 58 -4.58 -15.13 0.58
C THR A 58 -3.93 -13.77 0.78
N LEU A 59 -4.38 -12.97 1.75
CA LEU A 59 -3.88 -11.62 2.00
C LEU A 59 -2.37 -11.59 2.19
N GLU A 60 -1.83 -12.49 2.99
CA GLU A 60 -0.39 -12.54 3.28
C GLU A 60 0.44 -12.77 2.00
N THR A 61 0.03 -13.74 1.18
CA THR A 61 0.67 -13.98 -0.13
C THR A 61 0.57 -12.77 -1.04
N VAL A 62 -0.61 -12.14 -1.13
CA VAL A 62 -0.82 -10.97 -1.99
C VAL A 62 0.06 -9.80 -1.55
N VAL A 63 0.14 -9.52 -0.25
CA VAL A 63 1.02 -8.47 0.29
C VAL A 63 2.49 -8.77 -0.05
N ALA A 64 2.95 -9.99 0.20
CA ALA A 64 4.32 -10.40 -0.11
C ALA A 64 4.66 -10.28 -1.60
N GLU A 65 3.72 -10.61 -2.49
CA GLU A 65 3.90 -10.50 -3.94
C GLU A 65 3.89 -9.05 -4.45
N GLN A 66 3.03 -8.19 -3.89
CA GLN A 66 2.92 -6.79 -4.34
C GLN A 66 4.01 -5.89 -3.77
N LEU A 67 4.46 -6.13 -2.53
CA LEU A 67 5.42 -5.27 -1.83
C LEU A 67 6.66 -4.92 -2.67
N PRO A 68 7.46 -5.87 -3.20
CA PRO A 68 8.66 -5.52 -3.96
C PRO A 68 8.35 -4.71 -5.24
N ARG A 69 7.20 -4.96 -5.86
CA ARG A 69 6.76 -4.21 -7.05
C ARG A 69 6.43 -2.77 -6.69
N VAL A 70 5.71 -2.58 -5.59
CA VAL A 70 5.33 -1.26 -5.09
C VAL A 70 6.54 -0.45 -4.66
N LEU A 71 7.48 -1.03 -3.92
CA LEU A 71 8.69 -0.33 -3.49
C LEU A 71 9.52 0.17 -4.69
N LYS A 72 9.57 -0.61 -5.77
CA LYS A 72 10.19 -0.19 -7.04
C LYS A 72 9.45 0.99 -7.68
N LEU A 73 8.12 0.94 -7.72
CA LEU A 73 7.30 2.02 -8.31
C LEU A 73 7.39 3.32 -7.49
N ALA A 74 7.34 3.22 -6.16
CA ALA A 74 7.49 4.36 -5.27
C ALA A 74 8.85 5.06 -5.46
N ALA A 75 9.95 4.28 -5.50
CA ALA A 75 11.28 4.84 -5.77
C ALA A 75 11.36 5.54 -7.14
N SER A 76 10.79 4.95 -8.19
CA SER A 76 10.73 5.58 -9.51
C SER A 76 9.91 6.88 -9.51
N ALA A 77 8.79 6.91 -8.77
CA ALA A 77 7.95 8.11 -8.67
C ALA A 77 8.69 9.25 -7.97
N LEU A 78 9.33 8.99 -6.83
CA LEU A 78 10.13 10.00 -6.12
C LEU A 78 11.25 10.55 -7.00
N ALA A 79 11.96 9.67 -7.71
CA ALA A 79 13.01 10.08 -8.66
C ALA A 79 12.47 10.96 -9.79
N HIS A 80 11.26 10.67 -10.30
CA HIS A 80 10.61 11.49 -11.32
C HIS A 80 10.29 12.90 -10.83
N HIS A 81 9.97 13.06 -9.55
CA HIS A 81 9.72 14.35 -8.91
C HIS A 81 11.00 15.04 -8.39
N GLY A 82 12.18 14.45 -8.61
CA GLY A 82 13.46 14.99 -8.11
C GLY A 82 13.59 14.91 -6.58
N GLU A 83 12.78 14.09 -5.93
CA GLU A 83 12.78 13.93 -4.47
C GLU A 83 13.86 12.95 -4.03
N THR A 84 14.59 13.31 -2.98
CA THR A 84 15.45 12.36 -2.26
C THR A 84 14.63 11.69 -1.17
N PRO A 85 14.49 10.35 -1.18
CA PRO A 85 13.70 9.66 -0.19
C PRO A 85 14.32 9.79 1.21
N CYS A 86 13.50 10.06 2.23
CA CYS A 86 13.92 10.09 3.63
C CYS A 86 14.28 8.70 4.16
N VAL A 87 13.65 7.66 3.62
CA VAL A 87 13.89 6.26 3.95
C VAL A 87 14.24 5.49 2.69
N PRO A 88 15.35 4.73 2.64
CA PRO A 88 15.68 3.92 1.47
C PRO A 88 14.63 2.83 1.27
N ARG A 89 14.37 2.45 0.01
CA ARG A 89 13.38 1.41 -0.33
C ARG A 89 13.59 0.11 0.45
N ASP A 90 14.85 -0.25 0.69
CA ASP A 90 15.25 -1.50 1.35
C ASP A 90 15.06 -1.42 2.88
N GLY A 91 14.68 -0.26 3.42
CA GLY A 91 14.26 -0.06 4.82
C GLY A 91 12.74 -0.18 5.02
N LEU A 92 11.94 -0.03 3.95
CA LEU A 92 10.48 -0.09 4.02
C LEU A 92 10.00 -1.53 4.23
N ARG A 93 9.13 -1.75 5.22
CA ARG A 93 8.58 -3.07 5.57
C ARG A 93 7.10 -2.93 5.89
N TYR A 94 6.26 -3.69 5.19
CA TYR A 94 4.83 -3.73 5.44
C TYR A 94 4.35 -5.19 5.45
N GLY A 95 3.64 -5.56 6.51
CA GLY A 95 2.90 -6.80 6.61
C GLY A 95 1.41 -6.59 6.42
N VAL A 96 0.62 -7.66 6.56
CA VAL A 96 -0.85 -7.60 6.46
C VAL A 96 -1.42 -6.58 7.42
N ASP A 97 -0.90 -6.52 8.66
CA ASP A 97 -1.41 -5.60 9.67
C ASP A 97 -1.31 -4.13 9.28
N GLN A 98 -0.20 -3.70 8.66
CA GLN A 98 -0.07 -2.33 8.17
C GLN A 98 -0.96 -2.06 6.97
N VAL A 99 -1.30 -3.08 6.18
CA VAL A 99 -2.18 -2.93 5.01
C VAL A 99 -3.63 -2.78 5.43
N VAL A 100 -4.12 -3.57 6.40
CA VAL A 100 -5.56 -3.64 6.70
C VAL A 100 -6.01 -2.84 7.92
N ASN A 101 -5.13 -2.58 8.90
CA ASN A 101 -5.50 -1.84 10.11
C ASN A 101 -5.17 -0.35 10.00
N ASP A 102 -5.73 0.49 10.88
CA ASP A 102 -5.54 1.96 10.93
C ASP A 102 -4.15 2.46 11.34
N TRP A 103 -3.10 1.79 10.87
CA TRP A 103 -1.73 2.21 11.04
C TRP A 103 -1.30 3.18 9.93
N PHE A 104 -0.53 4.21 10.28
CA PHE A 104 0.15 5.08 9.34
C PHE A 104 1.60 5.29 9.79
N PRO A 105 2.57 5.41 8.85
CA PRO A 105 3.95 5.70 9.20
C PRO A 105 4.03 7.09 9.85
N ARG A 106 4.78 7.18 10.95
CA ARG A 106 5.11 8.46 11.58
C ARG A 106 6.25 9.07 10.77
N SER A 107 5.94 10.07 9.94
CA SER A 107 6.93 10.94 9.31
C SER A 107 7.60 11.85 10.33
#